data_AF-A0A847J2Y4-F1
#
_entry.id   AF-A0A847J2Y4-F1
#
_cell.length_a   1.000
_cell.length_b   1.000
_cell.length_c   1.000
_cell.angle_alpha   90.00
_cell.angle_beta   90.00
_cell.angle_gamma   90.00
#
_symmetry.space_group_name_H-M   'P 1'
#
loop_
_entity.id
_entity.type
_entity.pdbx_description
1 polymer ?
#
loop_
_entity_poly.entity_id
_entity_poly.type
_entity_poly.pdbx_seq_one_letter_code
_entity_poly.pdbx_strand_id
1 'polypeptide(L)' 'VNQTFISSVSNQRNHIPRKSLNYRTPIEIFLSYVQEAFYSNLI' A
#
# COMPACT_ATOMS: atom_id res chain seq x y z
N VAL A 1 -22.22 -8.18 1.12
CA VAL A 1 -20.88 -8.11 1.74
C VAL A 1 -20.83 -6.88 2.63
N ASN A 2 -20.37 -6.97 3.88
CA ASN A 2 -20.37 -5.83 4.83
C ASN A 2 -19.03 -5.06 4.78
N GLN A 3 -19.05 -3.77 5.08
CA GLN A 3 -17.87 -2.90 5.16
C GLN A 3 -16.77 -3.48 6.07
N THR A 4 -17.11 -4.00 7.26
CA THR A 4 -16.12 -4.59 8.18
C THR A 4 -15.35 -5.73 7.55
N PHE A 5 -16.04 -6.56 6.76
CA PHE A 5 -15.43 -7.67 6.05
C PHE A 5 -14.54 -7.18 4.89
N ILE A 6 -14.98 -6.20 4.12
CA ILE A 6 -14.17 -5.62 3.04
C ILE A 6 -12.90 -5.00 3.62
N SER A 7 -13.02 -4.22 4.69
CA SER A 7 -11.89 -3.57 5.37
C SER A 7 -10.90 -4.59 5.93
N SER A 8 -11.36 -5.70 6.52
CA SER A 8 -10.45 -6.73 7.06
C SER A 8 -9.65 -7.43 5.95
N VAL A 9 -10.30 -7.76 4.83
CA VAL A 9 -9.64 -8.35 3.66
C VAL A 9 -8.63 -7.38 3.06
N SER A 10 -9.01 -6.12 2.85
CA SER A 10 -8.10 -5.08 2.34
C SER A 10 -6.90 -4.89 3.26
N ASN A 11 -7.12 -4.81 4.57
CA ASN A 11 -6.05 -4.68 5.55
C ASN A 11 -5.08 -5.87 5.45
N GLN A 12 -5.60 -7.09 5.43
CA GLN A 12 -4.76 -8.28 5.28
C GLN A 12 -3.97 -8.25 3.97
N ARG A 13 -4.63 -7.97 2.83
CA ARG A 13 -3.98 -7.98 1.50
C ARG A 13 -2.88 -6.93 1.38
N ASN A 14 -3.08 -5.75 1.97
CA ASN A 14 -2.14 -4.62 1.92
C ASN A 14 -0.83 -4.89 2.67
N HIS A 15 -0.82 -5.84 3.61
CA HIS A 15 0.35 -6.19 4.42
C HIS A 15 1.05 -7.51 4.01
N ILE A 16 0.58 -8.19 2.96
CA ILE A 16 1.26 -9.41 2.49
C ILE A 16 2.28 -9.04 1.39
N PRO A 17 3.56 -9.43 1.52
CA PRO A 17 4.58 -9.26 0.50
C PRO A 17 4.18 -9.82 -0.87
N ARG A 18 4.67 -9.18 -1.95
CA ARG A 18 4.45 -9.64 -3.32
C ARG A 18 5.78 -9.77 -4.05
N LYS A 19 6.02 -10.93 -4.69
CA LYS A 19 7.24 -11.18 -5.48
C LYS A 19 7.42 -10.14 -6.60
N SER A 20 6.33 -9.73 -7.26
CA SER A 20 6.34 -8.69 -8.30
C SER A 20 6.71 -7.29 -7.78
N LEU A 21 6.59 -7.06 -6.47
CA LEU A 21 6.99 -5.81 -5.80
C LEU A 21 8.36 -5.93 -5.14
N ASN A 22 9.18 -6.89 -5.59
CA ASN A 22 10.46 -7.25 -4.95
C ASN A 22 10.29 -7.62 -3.48
N TYR A 23 9.26 -8.43 -3.18
CA TYR A 23 8.88 -8.87 -1.83
C TYR A 23 8.52 -7.73 -0.86
N ARG A 24 8.15 -6.56 -1.36
CA ARG A 24 7.50 -5.51 -0.58
C ARG A 24 5.99 -5.69 -0.56
N THR A 25 5.35 -5.12 0.45
CA THR A 25 3.90 -5.09 0.61
C THR A 25 3.27 -3.97 -0.23
N PRO A 26 2.00 -4.11 -0.64
CA PRO A 26 1.30 -3.04 -1.35
C PRO A 26 1.29 -1.70 -0.60
N ILE A 27 1.17 -1.71 0.73
CA ILE A 27 1.15 -0.46 1.51
C ILE A 27 2.51 0.24 1.52
N GLU A 28 3.62 -0.49 1.60
CA GLU A 28 4.98 0.09 1.52
C GLU A 28 5.22 0.78 0.17
N ILE A 29 4.83 0.13 -0.93
CA ILE A 29 4.95 0.72 -2.27
C ILE A 29 4.10 1.99 -2.38
N PHE A 30 2.85 1.93 -1.94
CA PHE A 30 1.97 3.10 -1.96
C PHE A 30 2.58 4.29 -1.19
N LEU A 31 3.06 4.06 0.04
CA LEU A 31 3.68 5.10 0.86
C LEU A 31 4.94 5.68 0.21
N SER A 32 5.73 4.87 -0.51
CA SER A 32 6.90 5.37 -1.24
C SER A 32 6.52 6.36 -2.34
N TYR A 33 5.45 6.11 -3.10
CA TYR A 33 4.98 7.03 -4.14
C TYR A 33 4.36 8.30 -3.56
N VAL A 34 3.62 8.16 -2.45
CA VAL A 34 3.08 9.32 -1.75
C VAL A 34 4.22 10.21 -1.25
N GLN A 35 5.25 9.63 -0.65
CA GLN A 35 6.42 10.35 -0.18
C GLN A 35 7.19 11.03 -1.32
N GLU A 36 7.40 10.34 -2.44
CA GLU A 36 7.99 10.90 -3.65
C GLU A 36 7.19 12.10 -4.17
N ALA A 37 5.85 11.95 -4.27
CA ALA A 37 4.95 13.02 -4.69
C ALA A 37 4.98 14.21 -3.73
N PHE A 38 5.09 13.99 -2.42
CA PHE A 38 5.24 15.08 -1.46
C PHE A 38 6.53 15.86 -1.69
N TYR A 39 7.66 15.15 -1.89
CA TYR A 39 8.94 15.82 -2.14
C TYR A 39 8.99 16.52 -3.49
N SER A 40 8.36 15.96 -4.54
CA SER A 40 8.31 16.61 -5.85
C SER A 40 7.49 17.91 -5.85
N ASN A 41 6.53 18.06 -4.94
CA ASN A 41 5.75 19.28 -4.79
C ASN A 41 6.46 20.37 -3.95
N LEU A 42 7.59 20.04 -3.33
CA LEU A 42 8.38 20.96 -2.49
C LEU A 42 9.58 21.58 -3.22
N ILE A 43 9.83 21.17 -4.46
CA ILE A 43 10.91 21.65 -5.35
C ILE A 43 10.27 22.44 -6.48
#